data_AF-A0A914FGS6-F1
#
_entry.id   AF-A0A914FGS6-F1
#
_cell.length_a   1.000
_cell.length_b   1.000
_cell.length_c   1.000
_cell.angle_alpha   90.00
_cell.angle_beta   90.00
_cell.angle_gamma   90.00
#
_symmetry.space_group_name_H-M   'P 1'
#
loop_
_entity.id
_entity.type
_entity.pdbx_description
1 polymer ?
#
loop_
_entity_poly.entity_id
_entity_poly.type
_entity_poly.pdbx_seq_one_letter_code
_entity_poly.pdbx_strand_id
1 'polypeptide(L)' 'MTNDENRTWTVTGAMPYIDIVRETERKSSLPMAFRKVVERQHIPTTRDSFDPNILQIRHEDKVKFVEHLDVMLENFN' A
#
# COMPACT_ATOMS: atom_id res chain seq x y z
N MET A 1 -29.62 -3.67 -9.04
CA MET A 1 -28.33 -3.29 -9.65
C MET A 1 -27.38 -2.97 -8.52
N THR A 2 -26.46 -3.87 -8.19
CA THR A 2 -25.40 -3.58 -7.22
C THR A 2 -24.45 -2.55 -7.85
N ASN A 3 -24.22 -1.42 -7.16
CA ASN A 3 -23.25 -0.39 -7.52
C ASN A 3 -21.86 -1.03 -7.64
N ASP A 4 -21.52 -1.52 -8.84
CA ASP A 4 -20.25 -2.16 -9.14
C ASP A 4 -19.17 -1.12 -9.50
N GLU A 5 -19.60 0.09 -9.90
CA GLU A 5 -18.74 1.17 -10.41
C GLU A 5 -17.84 1.83 -9.36
N ASN A 6 -17.97 1.48 -8.08
CA ASN A 6 -17.20 2.08 -6.98
C ASN A 6 -16.55 1.03 -6.07
N ARG A 7 -16.25 -0.16 -6.60
CA ARG A 7 -15.55 -1.19 -5.83
C ARG A 7 -14.13 -0.74 -5.49
N THR A 8 -13.86 -0.57 -4.20
CA THR A 8 -12.52 -0.31 -3.67
C THR A 8 -11.94 -1.53 -2.97
N TRP A 9 -10.61 -1.57 -2.89
CA TRP A 9 -9.84 -2.55 -2.14
C TRP A 9 -9.06 -1.85 -1.05
N THR A 10 -9.14 -2.37 0.16
CA THR A 10 -8.26 -1.96 1.26
C THR A 10 -6.94 -2.72 1.15
N VAL A 11 -5.85 -1.99 1.01
CA VAL A 11 -4.48 -2.51 1.03
C VAL A 11 -3.91 -2.24 2.42
N THR A 12 -3.36 -3.28 3.05
CA THR A 12 -2.72 -3.20 4.37
C THR A 12 -1.29 -3.71 4.29
N GLY A 13 -0.34 -2.91 4.77
CA GLY A 13 1.06 -3.30 4.92
C GLY A 13 1.29 -3.95 6.29
N ALA A 14 1.68 -5.23 6.31
CA ALA A 14 2.05 -5.94 7.52
C ALA A 14 3.57 -6.15 7.58
N MET A 15 4.19 -5.81 8.72
CA MET A 15 5.58 -6.21 9.01
C MET A 15 5.60 -7.52 9.80
N PRO A 16 6.53 -8.44 9.50
CA PRO A 16 6.74 -9.64 10.32
C PRO A 16 7.08 -9.27 11.77
N TYR A 17 6.44 -9.93 12.72
CA TYR A 17 6.64 -9.68 14.17
C TYR A 17 8.11 -9.82 14.61
N ILE A 18 8.86 -10.72 13.97
CA ILE A 18 10.28 -10.95 14.28
C ILE A 18 11.15 -9.71 14.01
N ASP A 19 10.79 -8.89 13.02
CA ASP A 19 11.53 -7.67 12.67
C ASP A 19 11.24 -6.54 13.66
N ILE A 20 10.01 -6.50 14.20
CA ILE A 20 9.57 -5.54 15.22
C ILE A 20 10.30 -5.78 16.55
N VAL A 21 10.51 -7.06 16.91
CA VAL A 21 11.15 -7.43 18.19
C VAL A 21 12.66 -7.28 18.14
N ARG A 22 13.29 -7.51 16.98
CA ARG A 22 14.76 -7.41 16.82
C ARG A 22 15.25 -5.98 16.69
N GLU A 23 14.44 -5.09 16.13
CA GLU A 23 14.77 -3.69 15.96
C GLU A 23 13.61 -2.84 16.49
N THR A 24 13.66 -2.47 17.76
CA THR A 24 12.66 -1.64 18.45
C THR A 24 12.39 -0.28 17.79
N GLU A 25 13.18 0.11 16.78
CA GLU A 25 13.07 1.38 16.08
C GLU A 25 12.82 1.26 14.56
N ARG A 26 12.72 0.05 13.98
CA ARG A 26 12.49 -0.10 12.54
C ARG A 26 11.04 0.22 12.19
N LYS A 27 10.79 1.50 11.85
CA LYS A 27 9.52 1.91 11.25
C LYS A 27 9.37 1.26 9.88
N SER A 28 8.18 0.70 9.60
CA SER A 28 7.82 0.15 8.30
C SER A 28 8.18 1.11 7.16
N SER A 29 8.87 0.61 6.14
CA SER A 29 9.11 1.33 4.88
C SER A 29 7.90 1.28 3.96
N LEU A 30 6.91 0.41 4.24
CA LEU A 30 5.72 0.20 3.41
C LEU A 30 4.89 1.48 3.19
N PRO A 31 4.64 2.35 4.18
CA PRO A 31 3.91 3.59 3.95
C PRO A 31 4.60 4.51 2.93
N MET A 32 5.92 4.50 2.91
CA MET A 32 6.72 5.26 1.95
C MET A 32 6.65 4.62 0.57
N ALA A 33 6.77 3.30 0.48
CA ALA A 33 6.63 2.57 -0.78
C ALA A 33 5.24 2.78 -1.40
N PHE A 34 4.17 2.63 -0.61
CA PHE A 34 2.79 2.87 -1.01
C PHE A 34 2.60 4.27 -1.58
N ARG A 35 3.10 5.30 -0.88
CA ARG A 35 3.03 6.69 -1.33
C ARG A 35 3.74 6.88 -2.67
N LYS A 36 4.96 6.36 -2.82
CA LYS A 36 5.74 6.49 -4.06
C LYS A 36 5.04 5.81 -5.24
N VAL A 37 4.43 4.64 -5.05
CA VAL A 37 3.68 3.96 -6.11
C VAL A 37 2.48 4.81 -6.53
N VAL A 38 1.68 5.25 -5.57
CA VAL A 38 0.49 6.07 -5.81
C VAL A 38 0.82 7.35 -6.56
N GLU A 39 1.85 8.08 -6.12
CA GLU A 39 2.31 9.33 -6.74
C GLU A 39 2.84 9.10 -8.16
N ARG A 40 3.74 8.11 -8.35
CA ARG A 40 4.36 7.84 -9.67
C ARG A 40 3.36 7.32 -10.69
N GLN A 41 2.39 6.51 -10.25
CA GLN A 41 1.44 5.84 -11.12
C GLN A 41 0.11 6.58 -11.26
N HIS A 42 -0.05 7.72 -10.58
CA HIS A 42 -1.27 8.51 -10.57
C HIS A 42 -2.51 7.69 -10.17
N ILE A 43 -2.34 6.78 -9.21
CA ILE A 43 -3.42 5.90 -8.75
C ILE A 43 -4.29 6.69 -7.75
N PRO A 44 -5.59 6.91 -8.01
CA PRO A 44 -6.45 7.57 -7.05
C PRO A 44 -6.58 6.73 -5.78
N THR A 45 -6.34 7.34 -4.62
CA THR A 45 -6.52 6.68 -3.32
C THR A 45 -7.38 7.49 -2.39
N THR A 46 -8.17 6.81 -1.58
CA THR A 46 -8.81 7.40 -0.40
C THR A 46 -8.04 6.98 0.85
N ARG A 47 -7.77 7.93 1.75
CA ARG A 47 -7.13 7.68 3.05
C ARG A 47 -8.14 7.93 4.16
N ASP A 48 -9.00 6.96 4.38
CA ASP A 48 -10.00 7.00 5.47
C ASP A 48 -9.46 6.42 6.79
N SER A 49 -8.16 6.10 6.85
CA SER A 49 -7.48 5.54 8.02
C SER A 49 -6.37 6.47 8.52
N PHE A 50 -6.20 6.52 9.85
CA PHE A 50 -5.05 7.16 10.48
C PHE A 50 -3.77 6.30 10.40
N ASP A 51 -3.89 5.00 10.12
CA ASP A 51 -2.73 4.11 9.94
C ASP A 51 -2.09 4.35 8.57
N PRO A 52 -0.82 4.79 8.51
CA PRO A 52 -0.14 5.08 7.25
C PRO A 52 0.16 3.83 6.41
N ASN A 53 0.01 2.62 6.97
CA ASN A 53 0.09 1.34 6.26
C ASN A 53 -1.24 0.90 5.65
N ILE A 54 -2.30 1.70 5.77
CA ILE A 54 -3.61 1.38 5.20
C ILE A 54 -3.95 2.41 4.13
N LEU A 55 -4.36 1.93 2.95
CA LEU A 55 -4.89 2.77 1.87
C LEU A 55 -6.01 2.05 1.15
N GLN A 56 -6.90 2.82 0.51
CA GLN A 56 -7.91 2.29 -0.40
C GLN A 56 -7.60 2.66 -1.84
N ILE A 57 -7.64 1.68 -2.73
CA ILE A 57 -7.54 1.85 -4.19
C ILE A 57 -8.80 1.36 -4.87
N ARG A 58 -9.02 1.78 -6.10
CA ARG A 58 -10.11 1.25 -6.92
C ARG A 58 -9.78 -0.15 -7.41
N HIS A 59 -10.82 -0.91 -7.75
CA HIS A 59 -10.66 -2.27 -8.26
C HIS A 59 -9.82 -2.34 -9.53
N GLU A 60 -10.02 -1.39 -10.45
CA GLU A 60 -9.28 -1.30 -11.71
C GLU A 60 -7.78 -1.04 -11.52
N ASP A 61 -7.38 -0.38 -10.43
CA ASP A 61 -5.99 -0.02 -10.17
C ASP A 61 -5.21 -1.11 -9.40
N LYS A 62 -5.89 -2.17 -8.94
CA LYS A 62 -5.30 -3.21 -8.09
C LYS A 62 -4.04 -3.83 -8.70
N VAL A 63 -4.12 -4.25 -9.96
CA VAL A 63 -3.02 -4.96 -10.63
C VAL A 63 -1.83 -4.02 -10.81
N LYS A 64 -2.08 -2.81 -11.33
CA LYS A 64 -1.07 -1.77 -11.51
C LYS A 64 -0.37 -1.41 -10.20
N PHE A 65 -1.12 -1.29 -9.10
CA PHE A 65 -0.55 -1.00 -7.79
C PHE A 65 0.42 -2.08 -7.33
N VAL A 66 0.02 -3.36 -7.41
CA VAL A 66 0.82 -4.50 -6.94
C VAL A 66 2.11 -4.64 -7.73
N GLU A 67 2.04 -4.60 -9.07
CA GLU A 67 3.22 -4.74 -9.94
C GLU A 67 4.27 -3.66 -9.66
N HIS A 68 3.84 -2.40 -9.48
CA HIS A 68 4.77 -1.31 -9.17
C HIS A 68 5.25 -1.31 -7.73
N LEU A 69 4.48 -1.88 -6.80
CA LEU A 69 4.90 -2.07 -5.43
C LEU A 69 6.02 -3.11 -5.35
N ASP A 70 5.90 -4.23 -6.05
CA ASP A 70 6.94 -5.27 -6.08
C ASP A 70 8.27 -4.70 -6.57
N VAL A 71 8.26 -3.98 -7.70
CA VAL A 71 9.45 -3.27 -8.22
C VAL A 71 10.01 -2.28 -7.20
N MET A 72 9.15 -1.55 -6.48
CA MET A 72 9.61 -0.62 -5.45
C MET A 72 10.30 -1.34 -4.28
N LEU A 73 9.76 -2.49 -3.84
CA LEU A 73 10.29 -3.26 -2.72
C LEU A 73 11.59 -3.97 -3.07
N GLU A 74 11.76 -4.44 -4.31
CA GLU A 74 13.05 -4.97 -4.79
C GLU A 74 14.17 -3.94 -4.73
N ASN A 75 13.86 -2.66 -4.92
CA ASN A 75 14.84 -1.56 -4.84
C ASN A 75 15.15 -1.10 -3.39
N PHE A 76 14.48 -1.66 -2.37
CA PHE A 76 14.77 -1.36 -0.96
C PHE A 76 15.76 -2.36 -0.32
N ASN A 77 16.10 -3.45 -1.02
CA ASN A 77 17.11 -4.44 -0.62
C ASN A 77 18.47 -4.17 -1.26
#